data_AF-A0A3M2SCB7-F1
#
_entry.id   AF-A0A3M2SCB7-F1
#
_cell.length_a   1.000
_cell.length_b   1.000
_cell.length_c   1.000
_cell.angle_alpha   90.00
_cell.angle_beta   90.00
_cell.angle_gamma   90.00
#
_symmetry.space_group_name_H-M   'P 1'
#
loop_
_entity.id
_entity.type
_entity.pdbx_description
1 polymer ?
#
loop_
_entity_poly.entity_id
_entity_poly.type
_entity_poly.pdbx_seq_one_letter_code
_entity_poly.pdbx_strand_id
1 'polypeptide(L)'
;MLLWHYFINTSSQFFRCWDSDDSTGKANQTWSYEMEASAVALEEALLVAHDLDLNMANGNPGDPEALLHVNEVMHLAASIMFYTRIRDLPSTVPLIRRQVAKVQSESCCVDTNSLSSRALVFPLFIAGCEAVDSSVRELIKQRLISCQNYDAIRAQTLVGQLEQIWELRDREPGLLYWCF
;
A
#
# COMPACT_ATOMS: atom_id res chain seq x y z
N MET A 1 -11.89 -11.55 2.69
CA MET A 1 -11.41 -11.64 4.09
C MET A 1 -10.03 -12.31 4.23
N LEU A 2 -9.44 -12.89 3.17
CA LEU A 2 -8.19 -13.67 3.25
C LEU A 2 -6.92 -12.79 3.24
N LEU A 3 -6.88 -11.73 2.44
CA LEU A 3 -5.70 -10.86 2.32
C LEU A 3 -5.38 -10.08 3.61
N TRP A 4 -6.39 -9.56 4.31
CA TRP A 4 -6.18 -8.80 5.54
C TRP A 4 -5.67 -9.68 6.69
N HIS A 5 -6.23 -10.89 6.84
CA HIS A 5 -5.77 -11.83 7.87
C HIS A 5 -4.36 -12.36 7.57
N TYR A 6 -4.05 -12.60 6.30
CA TYR A 6 -2.70 -12.96 5.87
C TYR A 6 -1.73 -11.79 6.07
N PHE A 7 -2.10 -10.58 5.66
CA PHE A 7 -1.27 -9.40 5.82
C PHE A 7 -0.97 -9.13 7.30
N ILE A 8 -1.96 -9.13 8.19
CA ILE A 8 -1.75 -8.93 9.64
C ILE A 8 -0.90 -10.06 10.26
N ASN A 9 -1.17 -11.32 9.95
CA ASN A 9 -0.45 -12.45 10.57
C ASN A 9 0.96 -12.66 10.00
N THR A 10 1.17 -12.43 8.71
CA THR A 10 2.47 -12.63 8.04
C THR A 10 3.35 -11.39 8.18
N SER A 11 2.80 -10.17 8.08
CA SER A 11 3.60 -8.96 8.29
C SER A 11 4.08 -8.83 9.73
N SER A 12 3.28 -9.25 10.72
CA SER A 12 3.71 -9.22 12.12
C SER A 12 4.87 -10.16 12.43
N GLN A 13 5.06 -11.25 11.67
CA GLN A 13 6.26 -12.09 11.79
C GLN A 13 7.47 -11.46 11.08
N PHE A 14 7.26 -10.86 9.90
CA PHE A 14 8.32 -10.17 9.16
C PHE A 14 8.88 -8.95 9.92
N PHE A 15 8.01 -8.14 10.55
CA PHE A 15 8.43 -7.01 11.39
C PHE A 15 9.07 -7.44 12.72
N ARG A 16 8.76 -8.64 13.25
CA ARG A 16 9.44 -9.19 14.44
C ARG A 16 10.87 -9.65 14.15
N CYS A 17 11.16 -10.10 12.93
CA CYS A 17 12.52 -10.46 12.50
C CYS A 17 13.43 -9.26 12.22
N TRP A 18 12.86 -8.04 12.13
CA TRP A 18 13.63 -6.81 11.94
C TRP A 18 14.24 -6.27 13.25
N ASP A 19 13.65 -6.62 14.40
CA ASP A 19 14.04 -6.12 15.73
C ASP A 19 15.08 -7.02 16.44
N SER A 20 15.40 -8.20 15.89
CA SER A 20 16.41 -9.08 16.46
C SER A 20 17.79 -8.81 15.83
N ASP A 21 18.52 -7.90 16.46
CA ASP A 21 19.99 -7.73 16.44
C ASP A 21 20.69 -7.69 15.06
N ASP A 22 20.99 -6.48 14.57
CA ASP A 22 22.38 -6.01 14.43
C ASP A 22 22.42 -4.56 13.90
N SER A 23 22.99 -3.65 14.68
CA SER A 23 23.14 -2.22 14.32
C SER A 23 24.43 -1.96 13.52
N THR A 24 25.02 -2.99 12.93
CA THR A 24 26.20 -2.86 12.07
C THR A 24 26.11 -3.73 10.81
N GLY A 25 25.81 -3.11 9.66
CA GLY A 25 26.13 -3.69 8.34
C GLY A 25 24.96 -4.01 7.40
N LYS A 26 24.14 -3.02 7.01
CA LYS A 26 23.18 -3.16 5.89
C LYS A 26 23.82 -2.96 4.51
N ALA A 27 24.87 -3.71 4.22
CA ALA A 27 25.39 -3.84 2.86
C ALA A 27 25.62 -5.33 2.60
N ASN A 28 24.68 -5.96 1.87
CA ASN A 28 24.61 -7.38 1.53
C ASN A 28 23.92 -8.29 2.55
N GLN A 29 22.65 -8.01 2.86
CA GLN A 29 21.77 -9.03 3.42
C GLN A 29 21.35 -9.98 2.28
N THR A 30 22.14 -11.02 2.05
CA THR A 30 21.79 -12.08 1.09
C THR A 30 20.63 -12.86 1.66
N TRP A 31 19.48 -12.82 0.98
CA TRP A 31 18.29 -13.57 1.37
C TRP A 31 18.59 -15.06 1.46
N SER A 32 18.07 -15.72 2.50
CA SER A 32 18.11 -17.18 2.55
C SER A 32 17.23 -17.75 1.44
N TYR A 33 17.55 -18.97 0.98
CA TYR A 33 16.71 -19.68 0.02
C TYR A 33 15.25 -19.81 0.50
N GLU A 34 15.04 -20.01 1.80
CA GLU A 34 13.71 -20.14 2.40
C GLU A 34 12.92 -18.82 2.37
N MET A 35 13.60 -17.68 2.60
CA MET A 35 12.99 -16.35 2.50
C MET A 35 12.61 -16.02 1.06
N GLU A 36 13.49 -16.32 0.11
CA GLU A 36 13.21 -16.12 -1.32
C GLU A 36 12.02 -16.97 -1.77
N ALA A 37 12.01 -18.27 -1.43
CA ALA A 37 10.89 -19.15 -1.74
C ALA A 37 9.58 -18.65 -1.13
N SER A 38 9.63 -18.10 0.09
CA SER A 38 8.46 -17.54 0.77
C SER A 38 7.95 -16.27 0.10
N ALA A 39 8.83 -15.37 -0.35
CA ALA A 39 8.42 -14.18 -1.09
C ALA A 39 7.86 -14.50 -2.47
N VAL A 40 8.42 -15.49 -3.17
CA VAL A 40 7.86 -15.97 -4.45
C VAL A 40 6.46 -16.55 -4.24
N ALA A 41 6.27 -17.41 -3.23
CA ALA A 41 4.96 -17.97 -2.91
C ALA A 41 3.95 -16.89 -2.51
N LEU A 42 4.39 -15.85 -1.80
CA LEU A 42 3.56 -14.70 -1.46
C LEU A 42 3.16 -13.89 -2.70
N GLU A 43 4.11 -13.61 -3.60
CA GLU A 43 3.84 -12.93 -4.86
C GLU A 43 2.78 -13.67 -5.67
N GLU A 44 2.95 -14.99 -5.82
CA GLU A 44 1.98 -15.86 -6.48
C GLU A 44 0.61 -15.80 -5.80
N ALA A 45 0.55 -15.90 -4.48
CA ALA A 45 -0.70 -15.84 -3.73
C ALA A 45 -1.42 -14.49 -3.90
N LEU A 46 -0.69 -13.37 -3.93
CA LEU A 46 -1.25 -12.04 -4.19
C LEU A 46 -1.85 -11.95 -5.60
N LEU A 47 -1.13 -12.45 -6.61
CA LEU A 47 -1.58 -12.44 -8.01
C LEU A 47 -2.81 -13.33 -8.20
N VAL A 48 -2.79 -14.55 -7.64
CA VAL A 48 -3.92 -15.49 -7.71
C VAL A 48 -5.16 -14.92 -7.01
N ALA A 49 -5.00 -14.29 -5.84
CA ALA A 49 -6.11 -13.65 -5.14
C ALA A 49 -6.71 -12.49 -5.93
N HIS A 50 -5.87 -11.70 -6.60
CA HIS A 50 -6.32 -10.60 -7.46
C HIS A 50 -7.11 -11.12 -8.68
N ASP A 51 -6.60 -12.14 -9.37
CA ASP A 51 -7.28 -12.76 -10.51
C ASP A 51 -8.63 -13.39 -10.12
N LEU A 52 -8.70 -14.04 -8.95
CA LEU A 52 -9.95 -14.59 -8.43
C LEU A 52 -11.00 -13.49 -8.18
N ASP A 53 -10.60 -12.38 -7.57
CA ASP A 53 -11.51 -11.26 -7.30
C ASP A 53 -12.00 -10.61 -8.61
N LEU A 54 -11.14 -10.44 -9.62
CA LEU A 54 -11.54 -9.94 -10.94
C LEU A 54 -12.54 -10.88 -11.63
N ASN A 55 -12.33 -12.19 -11.53
CA ASN A 55 -13.24 -13.18 -12.11
C ASN A 55 -14.59 -13.23 -11.39
N MET A 56 -14.62 -13.07 -10.07
CA MET A 56 -15.87 -12.98 -9.29
C MET A 56 -16.65 -11.71 -9.62
N ALA A 57 -15.98 -10.57 -9.75
CA ALA A 57 -16.59 -9.29 -10.11
C ALA A 57 -17.32 -9.35 -11.47
N ASN A 58 -16.75 -10.06 -12.45
CA ASN A 58 -17.36 -10.24 -13.77
C ASN A 58 -18.59 -11.16 -13.78
N GLY A 59 -18.79 -11.96 -12.73
CA GLY A 59 -19.87 -12.96 -12.63
C GLY A 59 -21.07 -12.55 -11.77
N ASN A 60 -20.96 -11.47 -10.98
CA ASN A 60 -21.98 -11.10 -9.98
C ASN A 60 -22.48 -9.65 -10.17
N PRO A 61 -23.61 -9.44 -10.89
CA PRO A 61 -24.15 -8.10 -11.15
C PRO A 61 -24.74 -7.38 -9.92
N GLY A 62 -24.67 -8.01 -8.73
CA GLY A 62 -25.24 -7.50 -7.48
C GLY A 62 -24.25 -6.77 -6.57
N ASP A 63 -22.93 -6.84 -6.83
CA ASP A 63 -21.96 -6.14 -6.00
C ASP A 63 -21.99 -4.64 -6.30
N PRO A 64 -22.12 -3.77 -5.28
CA PRO A 64 -22.02 -2.34 -5.48
C PRO A 64 -20.67 -2.02 -6.13
N GLU A 65 -20.68 -1.36 -7.28
CA GLU A 65 -19.48 -0.95 -8.05
C GLU A 65 -18.38 -0.35 -7.17
N ALA A 66 -18.77 0.44 -6.16
CA ALA A 66 -17.86 1.01 -5.16
C ALA A 66 -17.02 -0.05 -4.39
N LEU A 67 -17.55 -1.24 -4.11
CA LEU A 67 -16.81 -2.31 -3.44
C LEU A 67 -15.77 -2.96 -4.36
N LEU A 68 -16.03 -3.02 -5.67
CA LEU A 68 -15.05 -3.50 -6.64
C LEU A 68 -13.82 -2.59 -6.67
N HIS A 69 -14.04 -1.27 -6.71
CA HIS A 69 -12.96 -0.30 -6.62
C HIS A 69 -12.22 -0.35 -5.27
N VAL A 70 -12.93 -0.55 -4.16
CA VAL A 70 -12.28 -0.74 -2.84
C VAL A 70 -11.40 -2.00 -2.84
N ASN A 71 -11.89 -3.12 -3.36
CA ASN A 71 -11.11 -4.36 -3.43
C ASN A 71 -9.85 -4.17 -4.28
N GLU A 72 -9.98 -3.54 -5.45
CA GLU A 72 -8.85 -3.23 -6.32
C GLU A 72 -7.81 -2.38 -5.61
N VAL A 73 -8.24 -1.31 -4.93
CA VAL A 73 -7.35 -0.42 -4.18
C VAL A 73 -6.62 -1.15 -3.05
N MET A 74 -7.26 -2.12 -2.40
CA MET A 74 -6.63 -2.96 -1.37
C MET A 74 -5.56 -3.89 -1.96
N HIS A 75 -5.81 -4.52 -3.11
CA HIS A 75 -4.81 -5.35 -3.82
C HIS A 75 -3.60 -4.53 -4.25
N LEU A 76 -3.84 -3.31 -4.75
CA LEU A 76 -2.77 -2.41 -5.14
C LEU A 76 -1.91 -1.99 -3.96
N ALA A 77 -2.51 -1.68 -2.80
CA ALA A 77 -1.76 -1.36 -1.60
C ALA A 77 -0.93 -2.55 -1.10
N ALA A 78 -1.49 -3.76 -1.09
CA ALA A 78 -0.75 -4.97 -0.75
C ALA A 78 0.45 -5.20 -1.68
N SER A 79 0.26 -4.98 -2.98
CA SER A 79 1.33 -5.08 -3.98
C SER A 79 2.42 -4.03 -3.75
N ILE A 80 2.05 -2.77 -3.49
CA ILE A 80 3.01 -1.71 -3.17
C ILE A 80 3.85 -2.11 -1.97
N MET A 81 3.23 -2.59 -0.89
CA MET A 81 3.94 -3.03 0.31
C MET A 81 4.85 -4.22 0.03
N PHE A 82 4.39 -5.21 -0.74
CA PHE A 82 5.22 -6.34 -1.14
C PHE A 82 6.47 -5.88 -1.89
N TYR A 83 6.31 -5.12 -2.96
CA TYR A 83 7.45 -4.70 -3.77
C TYR A 83 8.39 -3.74 -3.05
N THR A 84 7.87 -2.85 -2.20
CA THR A 84 8.70 -1.84 -1.54
C THR A 84 9.31 -2.30 -0.22
N ARG A 85 8.71 -3.25 0.49
CA ARG A 85 9.17 -3.68 1.82
C ARG A 85 9.71 -5.09 1.85
N ILE A 86 9.19 -5.96 0.99
CA ILE A 86 9.65 -7.35 0.89
C ILE A 86 10.67 -7.46 -0.23
N ARG A 87 10.50 -6.76 -1.35
CA ARG A 87 11.48 -6.82 -2.47
C ARG A 87 12.45 -5.65 -2.52
N ASP A 88 12.41 -4.77 -1.52
CA ASP A 88 13.27 -3.58 -1.38
C ASP A 88 13.36 -2.71 -2.65
N LEU A 89 12.28 -2.69 -3.46
CA LEU A 89 12.25 -1.88 -4.67
C LEU A 89 11.99 -0.41 -4.32
N PRO A 90 12.75 0.53 -4.90
CA PRO A 90 12.56 1.94 -4.62
C PRO A 90 11.26 2.46 -5.24
N SER A 91 10.65 3.44 -4.59
CA SER A 91 9.42 4.12 -5.04
C SER A 91 9.46 4.69 -6.46
N THR A 92 10.66 4.91 -7.00
CA THR A 92 10.89 5.42 -8.36
C THR A 92 10.69 4.35 -9.44
N VAL A 93 10.66 3.07 -9.08
CA VAL A 93 10.45 1.97 -10.04
C VAL A 93 9.08 2.14 -10.73
N PRO A 94 9.01 2.00 -12.07
CA PRO A 94 7.77 2.21 -12.82
C PRO A 94 6.57 1.39 -12.32
N LEU A 95 6.81 0.15 -11.86
CA LEU A 95 5.79 -0.71 -11.28
C LEU A 95 5.10 -0.06 -10.08
N ILE A 96 5.89 0.44 -9.11
CA ILE A 96 5.37 1.06 -7.89
C ILE A 96 4.65 2.36 -8.23
N ARG A 97 5.24 3.22 -9.08
CA ARG A 97 4.61 4.47 -9.52
C ARG A 97 3.26 4.23 -10.20
N ARG A 98 3.17 3.20 -11.05
CA ARG A 98 1.93 2.81 -11.71
C ARG A 98 0.89 2.33 -10.70
N GLN A 99 1.26 1.51 -9.73
CA GLN A 99 0.35 1.04 -8.68
C GLN A 99 -0.17 2.20 -7.83
N VAL A 100 0.71 3.12 -7.42
CA VAL A 100 0.34 4.33 -6.67
C VAL A 100 -0.66 5.20 -7.45
N ALA A 101 -0.39 5.44 -8.74
CA ALA A 101 -1.29 6.18 -9.60
C ALA A 101 -2.65 5.46 -9.75
N LYS A 102 -2.65 4.13 -9.83
CA LYS A 102 -3.88 3.34 -9.94
C LYS A 102 -4.69 3.36 -8.64
N VAL A 103 -4.04 3.31 -7.47
CA VAL A 103 -4.72 3.51 -6.17
C VAL A 103 -5.48 4.83 -6.19
N GLN A 104 -4.82 5.90 -6.64
CA GLN A 104 -5.45 7.20 -6.74
C GLN A 104 -6.66 7.18 -7.70
N SER A 105 -6.51 6.65 -8.92
CA SER A 105 -7.60 6.65 -9.90
C SER A 105 -8.80 5.82 -9.45
N GLU A 106 -8.58 4.61 -8.93
CA GLU A 106 -9.64 3.72 -8.45
C GLU A 106 -10.35 4.31 -7.21
N SER A 107 -9.61 4.99 -6.33
CA SER A 107 -10.19 5.65 -5.16
C SER A 107 -11.17 6.77 -5.53
N CYS A 108 -11.02 7.40 -6.69
CA CYS A 108 -11.90 8.45 -7.20
C CYS A 108 -13.24 7.89 -7.71
N CYS A 109 -13.31 6.60 -8.04
CA CYS A 109 -14.55 5.94 -8.47
C CYS A 109 -15.48 5.59 -7.30
N VAL A 110 -15.03 5.75 -6.05
CA VAL A 110 -15.83 5.53 -4.84
C VAL A 110 -16.40 6.86 -4.36
N ASP A 111 -17.72 6.93 -4.18
CA ASP A 111 -18.38 8.12 -3.63
C ASP A 111 -17.82 8.48 -2.23
N THR A 112 -17.46 9.74 -2.02
CA THR A 112 -16.85 10.27 -0.78
C THR A 112 -17.74 10.13 0.46
N ASN A 113 -19.06 10.15 0.27
CA ASN A 113 -20.06 10.03 1.33
C ASN A 113 -20.47 8.57 1.58
N SER A 114 -20.01 7.62 0.74
CA SER A 114 -20.29 6.20 0.94
C SER A 114 -19.54 5.64 2.15
N LEU A 115 -20.13 4.62 2.79
CA LEU A 115 -19.44 3.86 3.85
C LEU A 115 -18.17 3.21 3.33
N SER A 116 -18.16 2.79 2.06
CA SER A 116 -17.01 2.18 1.38
C SER A 116 -15.81 3.13 1.29
N SER A 117 -16.03 4.46 1.24
CA SER A 117 -14.94 5.45 1.23
C SER A 117 -14.03 5.35 2.46
N ARG A 118 -14.53 4.83 3.59
CA ARG A 118 -13.75 4.65 4.82
C ARG A 118 -12.66 3.58 4.66
N ALA A 119 -12.91 2.56 3.85
CA ALA A 119 -11.94 1.50 3.57
C ALA A 119 -10.73 2.00 2.76
N LEU A 120 -10.82 3.19 2.16
CA LEU A 120 -9.75 3.75 1.33
C LEU A 120 -8.62 4.40 2.13
N VAL A 121 -8.81 4.68 3.44
CA VAL A 121 -7.79 5.41 4.21
C VAL A 121 -6.46 4.66 4.24
N PHE A 122 -6.49 3.37 4.61
CA PHE A 122 -5.29 2.54 4.65
C PHE A 122 -4.56 2.51 3.29
N PRO A 123 -5.20 2.11 2.18
CA PRO A 123 -4.50 2.01 0.91
C PRO A 123 -4.06 3.37 0.33
N LEU A 124 -4.82 4.45 0.56
CA LEU A 124 -4.38 5.80 0.19
C LEU A 124 -3.14 6.24 0.98
N PHE A 125 -3.07 5.89 2.27
CA PHE A 125 -1.91 6.21 3.08
C PHE A 125 -0.68 5.43 2.61
N ILE A 126 -0.81 4.12 2.33
CA ILE A 126 0.27 3.31 1.74
C ILE A 126 0.74 3.89 0.40
N ALA A 127 -0.18 4.20 -0.51
CA ALA A 127 0.16 4.80 -1.79
C ALA A 127 0.79 6.19 -1.61
N GLY A 128 0.32 6.97 -0.65
CA GLY A 128 0.86 8.28 -0.28
C GLY A 128 2.30 8.18 0.18
N CYS A 129 2.63 7.21 1.04
CA CYS A 129 4.01 6.96 1.46
C CYS A 129 4.95 6.74 0.26
N GLU A 130 4.45 6.14 -0.82
CA GLU A 130 5.25 5.84 -2.02
C GLU A 130 5.10 6.82 -3.18
N ALA A 131 4.31 7.87 -3.01
CA ALA A 131 4.08 8.87 -4.04
C ALA A 131 5.33 9.72 -4.30
N VAL A 132 5.87 9.61 -5.52
CA VAL A 132 7.00 10.42 -6.00
C VAL A 132 6.51 11.68 -6.71
N ASP A 133 5.46 11.55 -7.54
CA ASP A 133 4.95 12.63 -8.37
C ASP A 133 4.12 13.63 -7.56
N SER A 134 4.48 14.92 -7.61
CA SER A 134 3.79 15.98 -6.86
C SER A 134 2.29 16.05 -7.15
N SER A 135 1.87 15.82 -8.41
CA SER A 135 0.45 15.79 -8.76
C SER A 135 -0.30 14.66 -8.06
N VAL A 136 0.30 13.47 -7.97
CA VAL A 136 -0.30 12.30 -7.32
C VAL A 136 -0.34 12.50 -5.80
N ARG A 137 0.71 13.09 -5.22
CA ARG A 137 0.75 13.50 -3.80
C ARG A 137 -0.45 14.39 -3.44
N GLU A 138 -0.70 15.43 -4.23
CA GLU A 138 -1.85 16.34 -4.01
C GLU A 138 -3.20 15.63 -4.13
N LEU A 139 -3.37 14.78 -5.14
CA LEU A 139 -4.61 14.02 -5.33
C LEU A 139 -4.87 13.06 -4.16
N ILE A 140 -3.84 12.40 -3.64
CA ILE A 140 -3.95 11.52 -2.46
C ILE A 140 -4.32 12.33 -1.22
N LYS A 141 -3.70 13.51 -0.99
CA LYS A 141 -4.07 14.40 0.13
C LYS A 141 -5.54 14.80 0.07
N GLN A 142 -5.98 15.29 -1.09
CA GLN A 142 -7.36 15.71 -1.30
C GLN A 142 -8.33 14.55 -1.04
N ARG A 143 -7.99 13.34 -1.49
CA ARG A 143 -8.82 12.17 -1.24
C ARG A 143 -8.85 11.76 0.22
N LEU A 144 -7.72 11.74 0.92
CA LEU A 144 -7.68 11.47 2.37
C LEU A 144 -8.51 12.49 3.17
N ILE A 145 -8.42 13.77 2.81
CA ILE A 145 -9.23 14.85 3.42
C ILE A 145 -10.72 14.62 3.16
N SER A 146 -11.10 14.15 1.97
CA SER A 146 -12.51 13.85 1.68
C SER A 146 -13.09 12.70 2.53
N CYS A 147 -12.25 11.89 3.18
CA CYS A 147 -12.67 10.84 4.11
C CYS A 147 -12.97 11.34 5.54
N GLN A 148 -12.98 12.67 5.78
CA GLN A 148 -13.12 13.32 7.10
C GLN A 148 -14.42 13.01 7.87
N ASN A 149 -15.43 12.41 7.26
CA ASN A 149 -16.68 12.00 7.92
C ASN A 149 -16.52 10.77 8.85
N TYR A 150 -15.30 10.52 9.35
CA TYR A 150 -14.96 9.39 10.19
C TYR A 150 -14.23 9.86 11.44
N ASP A 151 -14.98 10.00 12.54
CA ASP A 151 -14.51 10.59 13.81
C ASP A 151 -13.25 9.92 14.40
N ALA A 152 -12.99 8.66 14.06
CA ALA A 152 -11.83 7.92 14.57
C ALA A 152 -10.54 8.18 13.78
N ILE A 153 -10.59 8.75 12.56
CA ILE A 153 -9.39 9.08 11.78
C ILE A 153 -9.31 10.59 11.56
N ARG A 154 -8.25 11.18 12.12
CA ARG A 154 -7.87 12.55 11.83
C ARG A 154 -7.14 12.60 10.50
N ALA A 155 -7.89 12.72 9.39
CA ALA A 155 -7.33 12.80 8.05
C ALA A 155 -6.19 13.84 7.92
N GLN A 156 -6.33 14.98 8.62
CA GLN A 156 -5.30 16.02 8.65
C GLN A 156 -3.98 15.55 9.27
N THR A 157 -4.04 14.68 10.29
CA THR A 157 -2.84 14.09 10.90
C THR A 157 -2.14 13.17 9.91
N LEU A 158 -2.88 12.33 9.18
CA LEU A 158 -2.31 11.45 8.15
C LEU A 158 -1.66 12.25 7.03
N VAL A 159 -2.32 13.31 6.56
CA VAL A 159 -1.76 14.21 5.55
C VAL A 159 -0.47 14.87 6.04
N GLY A 160 -0.46 15.38 7.28
CA GLY A 160 0.76 15.97 7.85
C GLY A 160 1.92 14.99 7.96
N GLN A 161 1.64 13.71 8.27
CA GLN A 161 2.65 12.65 8.24
C GLN A 161 3.18 12.42 6.82
N LEU A 162 2.32 12.34 5.81
CA LEU A 162 2.73 12.18 4.43
C LEU A 162 3.60 13.35 3.94
N GLU A 163 3.27 14.59 4.32
CA GLU A 163 4.07 15.76 3.97
C GLU A 163 5.47 15.70 4.61
N GLN A 164 5.58 15.27 5.86
CA GLN A 164 6.89 15.06 6.51
C GLN A 164 7.71 13.97 5.81
N ILE A 165 7.06 12.87 5.42
CA ILE A 165 7.66 11.79 4.64
C ILE A 165 8.21 12.38 3.32
N TRP A 166 7.40 13.11 2.58
CA TRP A 166 7.83 13.69 1.31
C TRP A 166 8.95 14.69 1.46
N GLU A 167 8.89 15.58 2.46
CA GLU A 167 9.96 16.54 2.75
C GLU A 167 11.29 15.84 3.04
N LEU A 168 11.28 14.78 3.85
CA LEU A 168 12.49 14.01 4.15
C LEU A 168 13.07 13.38 2.87
N ARG A 169 12.20 12.77 2.04
CA ARG A 169 12.61 12.14 0.77
C ARG A 169 13.19 13.13 -0.22
N ASP A 170 12.57 14.31 -0.33
CA ASP A 170 12.95 15.33 -1.29
C ASP A 170 14.28 16.01 -0.87
N ARG A 171 14.57 16.09 0.43
CA ARG A 171 15.87 16.56 0.95
C ARG A 171 16.98 15.54 0.77
N GLU A 172 16.67 14.25 0.93
CA GLU A 172 17.64 13.17 0.88
C GLU A 172 17.17 12.06 -0.09
N PRO A 173 17.26 12.29 -1.41
CA PRO A 173 16.73 11.36 -2.42
C PRO A 173 17.45 10.01 -2.46
N GLY A 174 18.58 9.88 -1.76
CA GLY A 174 19.35 8.65 -1.60
C GLY A 174 19.00 7.82 -0.36
N LEU A 175 18.06 8.27 0.49
CA LEU A 175 17.61 7.48 1.63
C LEU A 175 16.89 6.21 1.15
N LEU A 176 17.50 5.06 1.44
CA LEU A 176 16.97 3.73 1.13
C LEU A 176 15.94 3.24 2.16
N TYR A 177 15.68 3.99 3.23
CA TYR A 177 14.83 3.54 4.35
C TYR A 177 13.65 4.48 4.60
N TRP A 178 12.48 3.91 4.85
CA TRP A 178 11.36 4.57 5.50
C TRP A 178 11.25 4.07 6.95
N CYS A 179 11.24 5.02 7.89
CA CYS A 179 10.89 4.79 9.29
C CYS A 179 9.39 4.49 9.41
N PHE A 180 9.06 3.25 9.77
CA PHE A 180 7.90 2.92 10.58
C PHE A 180 8.39 2.14 11.79
#